data_AF-A0A452CGP5-F1
#
_entry.id   AF-A0A452CGP5-F1
#
_cell.length_a   1.000
_cell.length_b   1.000
_cell.length_c   1.000
_cell.angle_alpha   90.00
_cell.angle_beta   90.00
_cell.angle_gamma   90.00
#
_symmetry.space_group_name_H-M   'P 1'
#
loop_
_entity.id
_entity.type
_entity.pdbx_description
1 polymer ?
#
loop_
_entity_poly.entity_id
_entity_poly.type
_entity_poly.pdbx_seq_one_letter_code
_entity_poly.pdbx_strand_id
1 'polypeptide(L)'
;MKRDVRILLLGEGSPGGEDVADPVAGGRGVPRGEAEQTVEELQDEIHKANVVCVVYDVSEEATIEKIRTKWIPLVNGDTKRGPRVPIILVGNKSDLRPGGSMEAVLPIMSQFPEIETCVECSAKNLKNISELFYYAQKAVLHPTAPLYDPEAKQLMPKCAQALTRIFRLSDQDMDQVLSDQELNAFQMSCFGHPLAPQALEDVKMVVSKNVAGGVQDDRLTLDGFLFLNMLFIQRGRHETTWTILRRFGYGDSLELTANYLCPPLRVPPGCSTELNHRGYQFVQRMFEKHDQDRDGALSPAELQSLFSVFPAAPWGPQLPRTVRTEAGRLPLHGYLCQWTLVTYLDVQHCLEHLGYLGFPTLCEQDSQAHAITVTREKRLDQEKGQTQRNVFLCKVVGARGVGKSSFLQAFLGRGLGDAGEPAGEPSAYTIDTVQVNGQEKYLILCEVGADSLLTASADATCDIACLMFDSRHPRSFSLCASVYKRHYMDRQTPCLFVSSKADLPEGVLLPGLSPTEFCRRHRLPAPALFSCVGPAEPRAAIFTRLATMATFPWVPGSKPLCGRPLPVPGEWHSCGVRTGVSQGCRVGLGAHADAQAGPSGPGLTGCPLIWGSCHAGH
;
A
#
# COMPACT_ATOMS: atom_id res chain seq x y z
N MET A 1 -13.96 -3.57 -11.57
CA MET A 1 -15.14 -4.39 -11.95
C MET A 1 -15.06 -4.70 -13.43
N LYS A 2 -15.22 -5.96 -13.83
CA LYS A 2 -15.41 -6.34 -15.24
C LYS A 2 -16.59 -5.53 -15.77
N ARG A 3 -16.36 -4.72 -16.80
CA ARG A 3 -17.39 -3.79 -17.33
C ARG A 3 -18.43 -4.49 -18.20
N ASP A 4 -18.12 -5.68 -18.70
CA ASP A 4 -19.02 -6.48 -19.54
C ASP A 4 -19.05 -7.94 -19.03
N VAL A 5 -20.23 -8.40 -18.57
CA VAL A 5 -20.46 -9.80 -18.20
C VAL A 5 -21.14 -10.49 -19.38
N ARG A 6 -20.45 -11.46 -20.00
CA ARG A 6 -21.01 -12.25 -21.10
C ARG A 6 -21.81 -13.44 -20.56
N ILE A 7 -23.13 -13.37 -20.70
CA ILE A 7 -24.06 -14.44 -20.34
C ILE A 7 -24.36 -15.26 -21.59
N LEU A 8 -24.12 -16.56 -21.56
CA LEU A 8 -24.49 -17.48 -22.62
C LEU A 8 -25.75 -18.25 -22.23
N LEU A 9 -26.76 -18.26 -23.09
CA LEU A 9 -27.96 -19.08 -22.92
C LEU A 9 -27.79 -20.36 -23.74
N LEU A 10 -27.88 -21.52 -23.09
CA LEU A 10 -27.89 -22.84 -23.71
C LEU A 10 -29.25 -23.47 -23.47
N GLY A 11 -29.89 -24.01 -24.50
CA GLY A 11 -31.16 -24.71 -24.38
C GLY A 11 -31.44 -25.51 -25.64
N GLU A 12 -32.45 -26.37 -25.61
CA GLU A 12 -32.90 -27.01 -26.84
C GLU A 12 -33.69 -26.03 -27.70
N GLY A 13 -33.39 -26.03 -29.01
CA GLY A 13 -34.26 -25.42 -30.00
C GLY A 13 -35.58 -26.17 -30.01
N SER A 14 -36.67 -25.50 -29.63
CA SER A 14 -38.00 -26.04 -29.89
C SER A 14 -38.21 -26.03 -31.40
N PRO A 15 -38.67 -27.13 -32.03
CA PRO A 15 -39.17 -27.05 -33.39
C PRO A 15 -40.47 -26.23 -33.36
N GLY A 16 -40.33 -24.93 -33.59
CA GLY A 16 -41.41 -23.94 -33.62
C GLY A 16 -41.49 -23.07 -32.38
N GLY A 17 -41.21 -21.77 -32.52
CA GLY A 17 -41.57 -20.74 -31.54
C GLY A 17 -40.58 -19.57 -31.48
N GLU A 18 -40.86 -18.51 -32.24
CA GLU A 18 -40.51 -17.14 -31.88
C GLU A 18 -40.93 -16.90 -30.41
N ASP A 19 -40.01 -16.45 -29.55
CA ASP A 19 -40.29 -15.62 -28.35
C ASP A 19 -39.12 -15.71 -27.34
N VAL A 20 -38.07 -14.90 -27.54
CA VAL A 20 -37.29 -14.35 -26.43
C VAL A 20 -37.04 -12.87 -26.73
N ALA A 21 -37.59 -12.02 -25.88
CA ALA A 21 -37.54 -10.56 -25.96
C ALA A 21 -36.10 -10.01 -25.89
N ASP A 22 -35.85 -9.00 -26.73
CA ASP A 22 -34.69 -8.10 -26.67
C ASP A 22 -34.59 -7.39 -25.31
N PRO A 23 -33.42 -7.37 -24.65
CA PRO A 23 -33.10 -6.32 -23.71
C PRO A 23 -32.54 -5.11 -24.48
N VAL A 24 -33.36 -4.07 -24.64
CA VAL A 24 -32.90 -2.77 -25.14
C VAL A 24 -31.96 -2.13 -24.13
N ALA A 25 -30.67 -2.01 -24.47
CA ALA A 25 -29.99 -0.74 -24.76
C ALA A 25 -28.47 -0.93 -24.84
N GLY A 26 -27.91 -0.84 -26.06
CA GLY A 26 -26.47 -0.54 -26.24
C GLY A 26 -25.57 -1.68 -26.73
N GLY A 27 -26.00 -2.51 -27.67
CA GLY A 27 -25.11 -3.45 -28.39
C GLY A 27 -25.64 -3.69 -29.79
N ARG A 28 -24.79 -3.62 -30.81
CA ARG A 28 -25.18 -3.86 -32.22
C ARG A 28 -25.81 -5.26 -32.34
N GLY A 29 -27.09 -5.31 -32.70
CA GLY A 29 -27.79 -6.55 -32.99
C GLY A 29 -27.21 -7.23 -34.24
N VAL A 30 -26.98 -8.53 -34.14
CA VAL A 30 -26.75 -9.42 -35.28
C VAL A 30 -28.03 -10.23 -35.46
N PRO A 31 -28.68 -10.25 -36.65
CA PRO A 31 -29.82 -11.11 -36.89
C PRO A 31 -29.34 -12.57 -36.96
N ARG A 32 -29.88 -13.47 -36.13
CA ARG A 32 -29.61 -14.91 -36.20
C ARG A 32 -30.66 -15.60 -37.07
N GLY A 33 -30.21 -16.19 -38.18
CA GLY A 33 -30.98 -17.18 -38.94
C GLY A 33 -30.95 -18.55 -38.27
N GLU A 34 -31.96 -19.37 -38.55
CA GLU A 34 -32.18 -20.76 -38.12
C GLU A 34 -31.12 -21.74 -38.67
N ALA A 35 -29.84 -21.54 -38.35
CA ALA A 35 -28.78 -22.52 -38.61
C ALA A 35 -28.41 -23.20 -37.29
N GLU A 36 -28.48 -24.54 -37.24
CA GLU A 36 -27.92 -25.33 -36.14
C GLU A 36 -26.44 -24.97 -35.97
N GLN A 37 -26.09 -24.37 -34.83
CA GLN A 37 -24.71 -23.98 -34.54
C GLN A 37 -23.82 -25.23 -34.49
N THR A 38 -22.64 -25.17 -35.09
CA THR A 38 -21.69 -26.30 -35.04
C THR A 38 -21.15 -26.50 -33.63
N VAL A 39 -20.70 -27.72 -33.30
CA VAL A 39 -20.13 -28.04 -31.98
C VAL A 39 -18.90 -27.17 -31.68
N GLU A 40 -18.10 -26.84 -32.69
CA GLU A 40 -16.91 -26.00 -32.56
C GLU A 40 -17.25 -24.54 -32.24
N GLU A 41 -18.26 -23.97 -32.92
CA GLU A 41 -18.76 -22.61 -32.61
C GLU A 41 -19.37 -22.55 -31.21
N LEU A 42 -20.11 -23.58 -30.81
CA LEU A 42 -20.71 -23.65 -29.48
C LEU A 42 -19.63 -23.72 -28.39
N GLN A 43 -18.59 -24.51 -28.61
CA GLN A 43 -17.44 -24.57 -27.70
C GLN A 43 -16.72 -23.22 -27.61
N ASP A 44 -16.49 -22.53 -28.73
CA ASP A 44 -15.85 -21.21 -28.73
C ASP A 44 -16.70 -20.16 -27.97
N GLU A 45 -18.03 -20.22 -28.10
CA GLU A 45 -18.94 -19.36 -27.35
C GLU A 45 -18.97 -19.66 -25.85
N ILE A 46 -18.88 -20.94 -25.45
CA ILE A 46 -18.74 -21.36 -24.04
C ILE A 46 -17.41 -20.83 -23.46
N HIS A 47 -16.30 -20.92 -24.19
CA HIS A 47 -15.00 -20.42 -23.73
C HIS A 47 -14.97 -18.91 -23.50
N LYS A 48 -15.77 -18.15 -24.27
CA LYS A 48 -15.86 -16.70 -24.10
C LYS A 48 -16.87 -16.28 -23.01
N ALA A 49 -17.77 -17.17 -22.59
CA ALA A 49 -18.80 -16.87 -21.61
C ALA A 49 -18.20 -16.67 -20.20
N ASN A 50 -18.79 -15.76 -19.43
CA ASN A 50 -18.47 -15.61 -18.01
C ASN A 50 -19.41 -16.42 -17.12
N VAL A 51 -20.62 -16.70 -17.60
CA VAL A 51 -21.64 -17.54 -16.95
C VAL A 51 -22.48 -18.20 -18.02
N VAL A 52 -22.88 -19.45 -17.78
CA VAL A 52 -23.72 -20.22 -18.69
C VAL A 52 -25.07 -20.47 -18.03
N CYS A 53 -26.15 -20.05 -18.68
CA CYS A 53 -27.52 -20.30 -18.28
C CYS A 53 -28.07 -21.48 -19.08
N VAL A 54 -28.27 -22.63 -18.44
CA VAL A 54 -28.83 -23.84 -19.07
C VAL A 54 -30.34 -23.82 -18.88
N VAL A 55 -31.04 -23.59 -19.98
CA VAL A 55 -32.50 -23.49 -20.07
C VAL A 55 -33.10 -24.87 -20.36
N TYR A 56 -34.03 -25.28 -19.50
CA TYR A 56 -34.82 -26.49 -19.64
C TYR A 56 -36.31 -26.17 -19.50
N ASP A 57 -37.16 -27.08 -19.93
CA ASP A 57 -38.61 -26.94 -19.86
C ASP A 57 -39.13 -27.64 -18.60
N VAL A 58 -39.77 -26.91 -17.69
CA VAL A 58 -40.26 -27.48 -16.42
C VAL A 58 -41.36 -28.53 -16.62
N SER A 59 -42.01 -28.54 -17.80
CA SER A 59 -43.07 -29.49 -18.13
C SER A 59 -42.53 -30.81 -18.69
N GLU A 60 -41.28 -30.86 -19.14
CA GLU A 60 -40.68 -32.01 -19.84
C GLU A 60 -39.48 -32.58 -19.06
N GLU A 61 -39.67 -33.70 -18.35
CA GLU A 61 -38.62 -34.37 -17.57
C GLU A 61 -37.41 -34.79 -18.41
N ALA A 62 -37.62 -35.11 -19.69
CA ALA A 62 -36.54 -35.44 -20.62
C ALA A 62 -35.53 -34.29 -20.78
N THR A 63 -35.97 -33.03 -20.66
CA THR A 63 -35.07 -31.87 -20.73
C THR A 63 -34.24 -31.69 -19.46
N ILE A 64 -34.77 -32.13 -18.31
CA ILE A 64 -34.07 -32.12 -17.01
C ILE A 64 -32.94 -33.16 -17.02
N GLU A 65 -33.18 -34.37 -17.52
CA GLU A 65 -32.14 -35.42 -17.58
C GLU A 65 -31.00 -35.04 -18.55
N LYS A 66 -31.30 -34.26 -19.60
CA LYS A 66 -30.29 -33.73 -20.53
C LYS A 66 -29.34 -32.72 -19.89
N ILE A 67 -29.73 -32.06 -18.80
CA ILE A 67 -28.83 -31.18 -18.03
C ILE A 67 -27.61 -31.99 -17.57
N ARG A 68 -27.87 -33.13 -16.93
CA ARG A 68 -26.85 -34.04 -16.40
C ARG A 68 -26.06 -34.75 -17.49
N THR A 69 -26.73 -35.21 -18.55
CA THR A 69 -26.14 -36.14 -19.53
C THR A 69 -25.48 -35.45 -20.73
N LYS A 70 -25.92 -34.22 -21.07
CA LYS A 70 -25.43 -33.48 -22.26
C LYS A 70 -24.85 -32.12 -21.89
N TRP A 71 -25.63 -31.25 -21.25
CA TRP A 71 -25.29 -29.83 -21.13
C TRP A 71 -24.14 -29.55 -20.17
N ILE A 72 -24.17 -30.10 -18.95
CA ILE A 72 -23.07 -29.90 -17.99
C ILE A 72 -21.75 -30.52 -18.51
N PRO A 73 -21.72 -31.76 -19.03
CA PRO A 73 -20.52 -32.31 -19.67
C PRO A 73 -19.99 -31.45 -20.83
N LEU A 74 -20.88 -30.85 -21.62
CA LEU A 74 -20.50 -29.96 -22.73
C LEU A 74 -19.86 -28.66 -22.23
N VAL A 75 -20.43 -28.04 -21.18
CA VAL A 75 -19.90 -26.80 -20.59
C VAL A 75 -18.56 -27.06 -19.89
N ASN A 76 -18.43 -28.18 -19.20
CA ASN A 76 -17.19 -28.55 -18.54
C ASN A 76 -16.10 -29.01 -19.53
N GLY A 77 -16.44 -29.66 -20.64
CA GLY A 77 -15.49 -30.19 -21.62
C GLY A 77 -14.39 -31.08 -21.01
N ASP A 78 -13.31 -31.31 -21.77
CA ASP A 78 -12.07 -31.99 -21.31
C ASP A 78 -11.20 -31.09 -20.40
N THR A 79 -11.75 -30.01 -19.83
CA THR A 79 -10.96 -29.03 -19.06
C THR A 79 -10.54 -29.58 -17.70
N LYS A 80 -9.40 -30.28 -17.69
CA LYS A 80 -8.67 -30.66 -16.47
C LYS A 80 -7.87 -29.50 -15.87
N ARG A 81 -7.90 -28.31 -16.47
CA ARG A 81 -7.05 -27.16 -16.09
C ARG A 81 -7.79 -25.82 -16.27
N GLY A 82 -8.45 -25.36 -15.21
CA GLY A 82 -9.01 -24.00 -15.11
C GLY A 82 -10.14 -23.92 -14.09
N PRO A 83 -10.44 -22.73 -13.54
CA PRO A 83 -11.67 -22.51 -12.78
C PRO A 83 -12.88 -22.71 -13.71
N ARG A 84 -13.83 -23.54 -13.29
CA ARG A 84 -15.04 -23.83 -14.07
C ARG A 84 -15.91 -22.59 -14.22
N VAL A 85 -16.55 -22.45 -15.37
CA VAL A 85 -17.52 -21.37 -15.62
C VAL A 85 -18.77 -21.64 -14.79
N PRO A 86 -19.29 -20.67 -14.02
CA PRO A 86 -20.49 -20.87 -13.22
C PRO A 86 -21.70 -21.16 -14.11
N ILE A 87 -22.55 -22.08 -13.65
CA ILE A 87 -23.76 -22.52 -14.34
C ILE A 87 -24.99 -22.09 -13.54
N ILE A 88 -25.99 -21.56 -14.24
CA ILE A 88 -27.33 -21.29 -13.69
C ILE A 88 -28.33 -22.15 -14.44
N LEU A 89 -29.12 -22.92 -13.69
CA LEU A 89 -30.22 -23.69 -14.26
C LEU A 89 -31.45 -22.80 -14.39
N VAL A 90 -32.09 -22.83 -15.55
CA VAL A 90 -33.23 -21.97 -15.87
C VAL A 90 -34.41 -22.85 -16.26
N GLY A 91 -35.36 -23.02 -15.34
CA GLY A 91 -36.61 -23.73 -15.60
C GLY A 91 -37.60 -22.80 -16.29
N ASN A 92 -37.67 -22.83 -17.61
CA ASN A 92 -38.60 -22.00 -18.37
C ASN A 92 -39.98 -22.68 -18.50
N LYS A 93 -41.00 -21.90 -18.86
CA LYS A 93 -42.42 -22.31 -18.94
C LYS A 93 -43.05 -22.69 -17.60
N SER A 94 -42.61 -22.05 -16.51
CA SER A 94 -43.20 -22.23 -15.16
C SER A 94 -44.71 -21.98 -15.08
N ASP A 95 -45.31 -21.31 -16.07
CA ASP A 95 -46.75 -21.14 -16.21
C ASP A 95 -47.51 -22.44 -16.55
N LEU A 96 -46.82 -23.47 -17.07
CA LEU A 96 -47.44 -24.75 -17.44
C LEU A 96 -47.48 -25.76 -16.28
N ARG A 97 -46.68 -25.55 -15.22
CA ARG A 97 -46.56 -26.48 -14.08
C ARG A 97 -46.61 -25.73 -12.73
N PRO A 98 -47.78 -25.68 -12.06
CA PRO A 98 -47.96 -24.91 -10.82
C PRO A 98 -47.16 -25.40 -9.60
N GLY A 99 -46.51 -26.57 -9.68
CA GLY A 99 -45.71 -27.16 -8.60
C GLY A 99 -44.19 -27.06 -8.76
N GLY A 100 -43.72 -26.44 -9.85
CA GLY A 100 -42.28 -26.34 -10.15
C GLY A 100 -41.61 -27.66 -10.49
N SER A 101 -40.29 -27.61 -10.70
CA SER A 101 -39.40 -28.75 -10.98
C SER A 101 -38.23 -28.85 -10.00
N MET A 102 -38.26 -28.08 -8.91
CA MET A 102 -37.16 -27.97 -7.95
C MET A 102 -36.73 -29.32 -7.35
N GLU A 103 -37.66 -30.21 -6.99
CA GLU A 103 -37.33 -31.53 -6.41
C GLU A 103 -36.49 -32.41 -7.34
N ALA A 104 -36.71 -32.32 -8.67
CA ALA A 104 -35.96 -33.08 -9.65
C ALA A 104 -34.55 -32.49 -9.90
N VAL A 105 -34.37 -31.19 -9.64
CA VAL A 105 -33.13 -30.45 -9.92
C VAL A 105 -32.18 -30.42 -8.72
N LEU A 106 -32.70 -30.48 -7.49
CA LEU A 106 -31.88 -30.49 -6.27
C LEU A 106 -30.76 -31.58 -6.27
N PRO A 107 -31.01 -32.84 -6.69
CA PRO A 107 -29.96 -33.84 -6.80
C PRO A 107 -28.87 -33.46 -7.82
N ILE A 108 -29.24 -32.79 -8.92
CA ILE A 108 -28.30 -32.34 -9.95
C ILE A 108 -27.41 -31.23 -9.38
N MET A 109 -27.98 -30.26 -8.66
CA MET A 109 -27.21 -29.22 -7.98
C MET A 109 -26.22 -29.79 -6.97
N SER A 110 -26.62 -30.82 -6.22
CA SER A 110 -25.71 -31.50 -5.29
C SER A 110 -24.60 -32.30 -5.97
N GLN A 111 -24.82 -32.73 -7.22
CA GLN A 111 -23.85 -33.51 -7.99
C GLN A 111 -22.79 -32.63 -8.67
N PHE A 112 -23.15 -31.42 -9.07
CA PHE A 112 -22.30 -30.52 -9.87
C PHE A 112 -22.10 -29.18 -9.16
N PRO A 113 -20.95 -28.98 -8.48
CA PRO A 113 -20.70 -27.79 -7.66
C PRO A 113 -20.55 -26.49 -8.47
N GLU A 114 -20.33 -26.57 -9.78
CA GLU A 114 -20.36 -25.41 -10.69
C GLU A 114 -21.77 -24.81 -10.87
N ILE A 115 -22.83 -25.50 -10.45
CA ILE A 115 -24.19 -24.98 -10.46
C ILE A 115 -24.39 -24.08 -9.25
N GLU A 116 -24.50 -22.77 -9.47
CA GLU A 116 -24.67 -21.79 -8.38
C GLU A 116 -26.11 -21.71 -7.91
N THR A 117 -27.09 -21.73 -8.83
CA THR A 117 -28.51 -21.62 -8.49
C THR A 117 -29.42 -22.15 -9.61
N CYS A 118 -30.70 -22.35 -9.27
CA CYS A 118 -31.78 -22.65 -10.19
C CYS A 118 -32.87 -21.58 -10.11
N VAL A 119 -33.28 -21.02 -11.25
CA VAL A 119 -34.33 -20.02 -11.35
C VAL A 119 -35.45 -20.56 -12.24
N GLU A 120 -36.66 -20.64 -11.70
CA GLU A 120 -37.86 -20.94 -12.49
C GLU A 120 -38.45 -19.63 -13.04
N CYS A 121 -38.59 -19.53 -14.36
CA CYS A 121 -39.09 -18.35 -15.05
C CYS A 121 -40.20 -18.69 -16.06
N SER A 122 -40.92 -17.67 -16.52
CA SER A 122 -41.84 -17.78 -17.65
C SER A 122 -41.53 -16.65 -18.59
N ALA A 123 -40.91 -16.96 -19.73
CA ALA A 123 -40.66 -15.99 -20.79
C ALA A 123 -41.97 -15.37 -21.30
N LYS A 124 -43.02 -16.19 -21.44
CA LYS A 124 -44.35 -15.76 -21.87
C LYS A 124 -44.98 -14.73 -20.95
N ASN A 125 -44.89 -14.94 -19.64
CA ASN A 125 -45.50 -14.05 -18.63
C ASN A 125 -44.50 -13.04 -18.04
N LEU A 126 -43.27 -12.98 -18.58
CA LEU A 126 -42.16 -12.18 -18.06
C LEU A 126 -41.87 -12.39 -16.56
N LYS A 127 -42.17 -13.58 -16.04
CA LYS A 127 -41.97 -13.93 -14.63
C LYS A 127 -40.51 -14.31 -14.37
N ASN A 128 -39.89 -13.71 -13.36
CA ASN A 128 -38.52 -14.00 -12.88
C ASN A 128 -37.39 -13.80 -13.92
N ILE A 129 -37.65 -13.10 -15.02
CA ILE A 129 -36.63 -12.83 -16.06
C ILE A 129 -35.54 -11.89 -15.53
N SER A 130 -35.91 -10.82 -14.81
CA SER A 130 -34.92 -9.92 -14.19
C SER A 130 -34.07 -10.61 -13.12
N GLU A 131 -34.68 -11.52 -12.36
CA GLU A 131 -34.02 -12.29 -11.30
C GLU A 131 -32.98 -13.26 -11.89
N LEU A 132 -33.28 -13.91 -13.03
CA LEU A 132 -32.32 -14.72 -13.77
C LEU A 132 -31.05 -13.93 -14.11
N PHE A 133 -31.18 -12.77 -14.74
CA PHE A 133 -30.03 -11.95 -15.12
C PHE A 133 -29.28 -11.39 -13.91
N TYR A 134 -30.01 -11.06 -12.83
CA TYR A 134 -29.40 -10.66 -11.56
C TYR A 134 -28.52 -11.77 -10.98
N TYR A 135 -29.02 -13.01 -10.88
CA TYR A 135 -28.20 -14.13 -10.39
C TYR A 135 -27.05 -14.47 -11.33
N ALA A 136 -27.22 -14.35 -12.64
CA ALA A 136 -26.15 -14.54 -13.62
C ALA A 136 -25.02 -13.53 -13.43
N GLN A 137 -25.34 -12.25 -13.24
CA GLN A 137 -24.34 -11.23 -12.91
C GLN A 137 -23.71 -11.50 -11.55
N LYS A 138 -24.51 -11.85 -10.53
CA LYS A 138 -24.05 -12.12 -9.17
C LYS A 138 -23.05 -13.29 -9.13
N ALA A 139 -23.28 -14.38 -9.87
CA ALA A 139 -22.37 -15.53 -9.93
C ALA A 139 -20.98 -15.15 -10.46
N VAL A 140 -20.91 -14.19 -11.37
CA VAL A 140 -19.65 -13.69 -11.94
C VAL A 140 -19.00 -12.64 -11.05
N LEU A 141 -19.81 -11.75 -10.47
CA LEU A 141 -19.34 -10.65 -9.66
C LEU A 141 -19.01 -11.07 -8.23
N HIS A 142 -19.56 -12.16 -7.72
CA HIS A 142 -19.40 -12.57 -6.32
C HIS A 142 -19.27 -14.10 -6.23
N PRO A 143 -18.25 -14.72 -6.85
CA PRO A 143 -18.17 -16.17 -6.96
C PRO A 143 -18.06 -16.83 -5.58
N THR A 144 -18.80 -17.92 -5.37
CA THR A 144 -18.84 -18.63 -4.07
C THR A 144 -17.64 -19.57 -3.91
N ALA A 145 -17.21 -20.21 -5.00
CA ALA A 145 -16.14 -21.22 -5.02
C ALA A 145 -14.82 -20.84 -4.32
N PRO A 146 -14.25 -19.62 -4.47
CA PRO A 146 -13.02 -19.26 -3.76
C PRO A 146 -13.24 -19.03 -2.26
N LEU A 147 -14.47 -18.79 -1.81
CA LEU A 147 -14.77 -18.42 -0.42
C LEU A 147 -15.03 -19.63 0.47
N TYR A 148 -15.74 -20.64 -0.04
CA TYR A 148 -16.35 -21.68 0.79
C TYR A 148 -16.35 -23.05 0.10
N ASP A 149 -16.03 -24.07 0.88
CA ASP A 149 -16.12 -25.48 0.48
C ASP A 149 -17.48 -26.04 0.96
N PRO A 150 -18.40 -26.37 0.03
CA PRO A 150 -19.70 -26.92 0.38
C PRO A 150 -19.63 -28.36 0.94
N GLU A 151 -18.62 -29.15 0.58
CA GLU A 151 -18.45 -30.53 1.05
C GLU A 151 -17.89 -30.54 2.48
N ALA A 152 -16.79 -29.81 2.71
CA ALA A 152 -16.18 -29.68 4.03
C ALA A 152 -17.00 -28.80 4.99
N LYS A 153 -17.95 -28.02 4.44
CA LYS A 153 -18.73 -27.00 5.13
C LYS A 153 -17.84 -26.01 5.88
N GLN A 154 -16.80 -25.51 5.24
CA GLN A 154 -15.81 -24.62 5.84
C GLN A 154 -15.37 -23.52 4.85
N LEU A 155 -14.84 -22.43 5.38
CA LEU A 155 -14.18 -21.42 4.56
C LEU A 155 -12.93 -22.00 3.89
N MET A 156 -12.68 -21.61 2.64
CA MET A 156 -11.43 -21.95 1.97
C MET A 156 -10.24 -21.33 2.71
N PRO A 157 -9.06 -21.98 2.76
CA PRO A 157 -7.91 -21.47 3.51
C PRO A 157 -7.48 -20.04 3.14
N LYS A 158 -7.49 -19.70 1.84
CA LYS A 158 -7.18 -18.33 1.37
C LYS A 158 -8.20 -17.30 1.87
N CYS A 159 -9.48 -17.68 1.94
CA CYS A 159 -10.55 -16.82 2.44
C CYS A 159 -10.39 -16.56 3.94
N ALA A 160 -10.17 -17.62 4.72
CA ALA A 160 -9.89 -17.51 6.14
C ALA A 160 -8.65 -16.64 6.42
N GLN A 161 -7.57 -16.80 5.65
CA GLN A 161 -6.36 -15.98 5.77
C GLN A 161 -6.64 -14.50 5.47
N ALA A 162 -7.38 -14.19 4.40
CA ALA A 162 -7.75 -12.83 4.05
C ALA A 162 -8.61 -12.17 5.14
N LEU A 163 -9.64 -12.87 5.62
CA LEU A 163 -10.49 -12.39 6.71
C LEU A 163 -9.73 -12.23 8.03
N THR A 164 -8.77 -13.11 8.32
CA THR A 164 -7.91 -12.99 9.51
C THR A 164 -7.04 -11.73 9.44
N ARG A 165 -6.51 -11.38 8.27
CA ARG A 165 -5.80 -10.10 8.10
C ARG A 165 -6.73 -8.92 8.33
N ILE A 166 -7.93 -8.97 7.78
CA ILE A 166 -8.94 -7.90 7.95
C ILE A 166 -9.31 -7.73 9.43
N PHE A 167 -9.48 -8.83 10.17
CA PHE A 167 -9.73 -8.82 11.61
C PHE A 167 -8.61 -8.09 12.35
N ARG A 168 -7.33 -8.44 12.12
CA ARG A 168 -6.17 -7.79 12.76
C ARG A 168 -6.01 -6.31 12.42
N LEU A 169 -6.45 -5.91 11.22
CA LEU A 169 -6.47 -4.50 10.84
C LEU A 169 -7.59 -3.72 11.54
N SER A 170 -8.70 -4.40 11.86
CA SER A 170 -9.88 -3.82 12.49
C SER A 170 -9.73 -3.71 14.01
N ASP A 171 -9.08 -4.69 14.63
CA ASP A 171 -8.65 -4.70 16.03
C ASP A 171 -7.66 -3.54 16.25
N GLN A 172 -8.07 -2.45 16.89
CA GLN A 172 -7.28 -1.24 17.06
C GLN A 172 -6.42 -1.27 18.32
N ASP A 173 -6.89 -1.93 19.38
CA ASP A 173 -6.20 -1.99 20.66
C ASP A 173 -5.34 -3.26 20.86
N MET A 174 -5.37 -4.18 19.89
CA MET A 174 -4.60 -5.43 19.82
C MET A 174 -4.96 -6.42 20.93
N ASP A 175 -6.18 -6.35 21.46
CA ASP A 175 -6.66 -7.26 22.49
C ASP A 175 -7.18 -8.60 21.93
N GLN A 176 -7.09 -8.79 20.60
CA GLN A 176 -7.48 -9.98 19.84
C GLN A 176 -9.00 -10.25 19.81
N VAL A 177 -9.81 -9.28 20.24
CA VAL A 177 -11.26 -9.29 20.10
C VAL A 177 -11.71 -7.99 19.41
N LEU A 178 -12.95 -7.94 18.94
CA LEU A 178 -13.53 -6.72 18.39
C LEU A 178 -14.63 -6.23 19.32
N SER A 179 -14.39 -5.07 19.90
CA SER A 179 -15.37 -4.30 20.66
C SER A 179 -16.48 -3.75 19.77
N ASP A 180 -17.58 -3.30 20.38
CA ASP A 180 -18.67 -2.64 19.65
C ASP A 180 -18.21 -1.39 18.90
N GLN A 181 -17.22 -0.68 19.45
CA GLN A 181 -16.65 0.50 18.80
C GLN A 181 -15.90 0.11 17.52
N GLU A 182 -15.09 -0.94 17.58
CA GLU A 182 -14.32 -1.43 16.43
C GLU A 182 -15.22 -2.09 15.38
N LEU A 183 -16.23 -2.85 15.81
CA LEU A 183 -17.24 -3.41 14.92
C LEU A 183 -18.01 -2.32 14.20
N ASN A 184 -18.40 -1.25 14.89
CA ASN A 184 -19.07 -0.12 14.26
C ASN A 184 -18.15 0.64 13.30
N ALA A 185 -16.88 0.85 13.65
CA ALA A 185 -15.90 1.47 12.75
C ALA A 185 -15.67 0.60 11.50
N PHE A 186 -15.57 -0.72 11.66
CA PHE A 186 -15.47 -1.69 10.58
C PHE A 186 -16.70 -1.64 9.65
N GLN A 187 -17.91 -1.60 10.23
CA GLN A 187 -19.17 -1.52 9.48
C GLN A 187 -19.29 -0.20 8.71
N MET A 188 -18.96 0.92 9.35
CA MET A 188 -18.89 2.23 8.71
C MET A 188 -17.92 2.22 7.53
N SER A 189 -16.73 1.65 7.70
CA SER A 189 -15.73 1.58 6.63
C SER A 189 -16.17 0.67 5.47
N CYS A 190 -16.82 -0.47 5.74
CA CYS A 190 -17.20 -1.44 4.72
C CYS A 190 -18.53 -1.13 4.02
N PHE A 191 -19.52 -0.65 4.76
CA PHE A 191 -20.92 -0.54 4.32
C PHE A 191 -21.48 0.89 4.42
N GLY A 192 -20.75 1.83 5.04
CA GLY A 192 -21.12 3.24 5.13
C GLY A 192 -22.15 3.57 6.21
N HIS A 193 -22.54 2.60 7.05
CA HIS A 193 -23.47 2.80 8.16
C HIS A 193 -23.10 1.89 9.34
N PRO A 194 -23.30 2.35 10.59
CA PRO A 194 -23.06 1.51 11.75
C PRO A 194 -24.24 0.57 11.95
N LEU A 195 -24.05 -0.44 12.79
CA LEU A 195 -25.14 -1.34 13.16
C LEU A 195 -25.95 -0.77 14.32
N ALA A 196 -27.26 -1.02 14.29
CA ALA A 196 -28.09 -0.77 15.46
C ALA A 196 -27.59 -1.62 16.63
N PRO A 197 -27.55 -1.11 17.87
CA PRO A 197 -27.06 -1.86 19.03
C PRO A 197 -27.75 -3.22 19.21
N GLN A 198 -29.07 -3.28 18.98
CA GLN A 198 -29.82 -4.54 19.04
C GLN A 198 -29.36 -5.56 17.98
N ALA A 199 -29.04 -5.10 16.77
CA ALA A 199 -28.57 -5.99 15.71
C ALA A 199 -27.16 -6.53 16.00
N LEU A 200 -26.30 -5.76 16.68
CA LEU A 200 -25.01 -6.25 17.17
C LEU A 200 -25.21 -7.36 18.21
N GLU A 201 -26.09 -7.13 19.18
CA GLU A 201 -26.41 -8.12 20.22
C GLU A 201 -26.97 -9.41 19.60
N ASP A 202 -27.90 -9.30 18.66
CA ASP A 202 -28.49 -10.45 17.96
C ASP A 202 -27.42 -11.27 17.24
N VAL A 203 -26.44 -10.59 16.62
CA VAL A 203 -25.33 -11.26 15.96
C VAL A 203 -24.41 -11.95 16.95
N LYS A 204 -24.04 -11.31 18.06
CA LYS A 204 -23.24 -11.94 19.13
C LYS A 204 -23.97 -13.14 19.73
N MET A 205 -25.28 -13.06 19.93
CA MET A 205 -26.11 -14.18 20.37
C MET A 205 -26.08 -15.35 19.39
N VAL A 206 -26.12 -15.09 18.08
CA VAL A 206 -26.00 -16.14 17.07
C VAL A 206 -24.62 -16.79 17.11
N VAL A 207 -23.55 -16.01 17.25
CA VAL A 207 -22.18 -16.55 17.34
C VAL A 207 -22.01 -17.40 18.60
N SER A 208 -22.38 -16.87 19.77
CA SER A 208 -22.21 -17.57 21.06
C SER A 208 -22.93 -18.92 21.11
N LYS A 209 -24.08 -19.04 20.42
CA LYS A 209 -24.84 -20.29 20.33
C LYS A 209 -24.19 -21.35 19.43
N ASN A 210 -23.40 -20.94 18.44
CA ASN A 210 -22.86 -21.84 17.41
C ASN A 210 -21.36 -22.10 17.56
N VAL A 211 -20.61 -21.17 18.15
CA VAL A 211 -19.15 -21.24 18.32
C VAL A 211 -18.81 -21.01 19.78
N ALA A 212 -18.35 -22.06 20.45
CA ALA A 212 -17.81 -21.96 21.80
C ALA A 212 -16.59 -21.02 21.79
N GLY A 213 -16.61 -19.96 22.60
CA GLY A 213 -15.56 -18.94 22.60
C GLY A 213 -15.60 -17.97 21.40
N GLY A 214 -16.64 -18.01 20.57
CA GLY A 214 -16.82 -17.05 19.47
C GLY A 214 -17.13 -15.62 19.94
N VAL A 215 -17.57 -15.47 21.19
CA VAL A 215 -17.77 -14.20 21.88
C VAL A 215 -17.11 -14.29 23.26
N GLN A 216 -16.30 -13.31 23.61
CA GLN A 216 -15.61 -13.21 24.90
C GLN A 216 -15.87 -11.82 25.50
N ASP A 217 -16.38 -11.76 26.73
CA ASP A 217 -16.69 -10.52 27.44
C ASP A 217 -17.51 -9.53 26.59
N ASP A 218 -18.54 -10.05 25.91
CA ASP A 218 -19.38 -9.29 24.98
C ASP A 218 -18.63 -8.69 23.75
N ARG A 219 -17.48 -9.26 23.40
CA ARG A 219 -16.66 -8.86 22.24
C ARG A 219 -16.47 -10.02 21.28
N LEU A 220 -16.39 -9.72 19.99
CA LEU A 220 -16.33 -10.74 18.94
C LEU A 220 -14.90 -11.25 18.76
N THR A 221 -14.67 -12.55 18.90
CA THR A 221 -13.34 -13.14 18.68
C THR A 221 -13.07 -13.40 17.20
N LEU A 222 -11.81 -13.72 16.84
CA LEU A 222 -11.46 -14.09 15.46
C LEU A 222 -12.31 -15.27 14.95
N ASP A 223 -12.49 -16.31 15.77
CA ASP A 223 -13.29 -17.49 15.41
C ASP A 223 -14.76 -17.11 15.20
N GLY A 224 -15.28 -16.20 16.03
CA GLY A 224 -16.61 -15.63 15.84
C GLY A 224 -16.75 -14.85 14.53
N PHE A 225 -15.75 -14.02 14.20
CA PHE A 225 -15.72 -13.24 12.96
C PHE A 225 -15.65 -14.12 11.70
N LEU A 226 -14.83 -15.18 11.72
CA LEU A 226 -14.76 -16.15 10.63
C LEU A 226 -16.08 -16.91 10.48
N PHE A 227 -16.68 -17.35 11.60
CA PHE A 227 -17.97 -18.01 11.59
C PHE A 227 -19.09 -17.12 11.03
N LEU A 228 -19.13 -15.83 11.35
CA LEU A 228 -20.11 -14.91 10.79
C LEU A 228 -20.03 -14.82 9.27
N ASN A 229 -18.82 -14.69 8.74
CA ASN A 229 -18.60 -14.66 7.30
C ASN A 229 -19.00 -15.98 6.64
N MET A 230 -18.72 -17.11 7.28
CA MET A 230 -19.18 -18.43 6.84
C MET A 230 -20.72 -18.53 6.84
N LEU A 231 -21.38 -18.05 7.89
CA LEU A 231 -22.84 -18.03 8.00
C LEU A 231 -23.48 -17.18 6.91
N PHE A 232 -22.92 -16.02 6.56
CA PHE A 232 -23.41 -15.21 5.45
C PHE A 232 -23.35 -15.96 4.13
N ILE A 233 -22.27 -16.71 3.88
CA ILE A 233 -22.12 -17.50 2.66
C ILE A 233 -23.17 -18.63 2.63
N GLN A 234 -23.33 -19.37 3.73
CA GLN A 234 -24.32 -20.44 3.84
C GLN A 234 -25.77 -19.96 3.66
N ARG A 235 -26.06 -18.69 4.01
CA ARG A 235 -27.37 -18.06 3.82
C ARG A 235 -27.55 -17.42 2.43
N GLY A 236 -26.62 -17.63 1.49
CA GLY A 236 -26.67 -17.06 0.14
C GLY A 236 -26.34 -15.56 0.06
N ARG A 237 -25.80 -14.99 1.15
CA ARG A 237 -25.41 -13.57 1.29
C ARG A 237 -23.90 -13.35 1.17
N HIS A 238 -23.22 -14.18 0.37
CA HIS A 238 -21.76 -14.12 0.14
C HIS A 238 -21.26 -12.78 -0.45
N GLU A 239 -22.15 -11.97 -1.06
CA GLU A 239 -21.84 -10.60 -1.47
C GLU A 239 -21.36 -9.72 -0.31
N THR A 240 -21.88 -9.95 0.90
CA THR A 240 -21.44 -9.26 2.12
C THR A 240 -19.96 -9.51 2.38
N THR A 241 -19.55 -10.78 2.33
CA THR A 241 -18.15 -11.20 2.48
C THR A 241 -17.27 -10.61 1.38
N TRP A 242 -17.74 -10.62 0.13
CA TRP A 242 -17.03 -9.99 -0.99
C TRP A 242 -16.87 -8.48 -0.84
N THR A 243 -17.88 -7.79 -0.30
CA THR A 243 -17.82 -6.34 -0.04
C THR A 243 -16.71 -6.03 0.95
N ILE A 244 -16.63 -6.80 2.04
CA ILE A 244 -15.54 -6.72 3.03
C ILE A 244 -14.19 -6.96 2.35
N LEU A 245 -14.03 -8.08 1.63
CA LEU A 245 -12.78 -8.42 0.95
C LEU A 245 -12.32 -7.33 -0.02
N ARG A 246 -13.23 -6.81 -0.86
CA ARG A 246 -12.93 -5.76 -1.84
C ARG A 246 -12.60 -4.43 -1.19
N ARG A 247 -13.25 -4.08 -0.08
CA ARG A 247 -12.93 -2.86 0.67
C ARG A 247 -11.50 -2.86 1.18
N PHE A 248 -10.95 -4.03 1.47
CA PHE A 248 -9.56 -4.22 1.90
C PHE A 248 -8.60 -4.60 0.75
N GLY A 249 -9.03 -4.44 -0.51
CA GLY A 249 -8.18 -4.53 -1.69
C GLY A 249 -8.04 -5.91 -2.31
N TYR A 250 -8.77 -6.92 -1.83
CA TYR A 250 -8.74 -8.28 -2.38
C TYR A 250 -9.50 -8.40 -3.71
N GLY A 251 -8.91 -9.13 -4.65
CA GLY A 251 -9.54 -9.54 -5.90
C GLY A 251 -10.21 -10.91 -5.82
N ASP A 252 -10.75 -11.38 -6.95
CA ASP A 252 -11.50 -12.64 -7.02
C ASP A 252 -10.63 -13.88 -6.74
N SER A 253 -9.30 -13.77 -6.85
CA SER A 253 -8.31 -14.80 -6.47
C SER A 253 -7.97 -14.81 -4.97
N LEU A 254 -8.59 -13.92 -4.17
CA LEU A 254 -8.28 -13.68 -2.75
C LEU A 254 -6.84 -13.24 -2.50
N GLU A 255 -6.27 -12.55 -3.48
CA GLU A 255 -4.97 -11.87 -3.38
C GLU A 255 -5.20 -10.36 -3.45
N LEU A 256 -4.34 -9.58 -2.79
CA LEU A 256 -4.39 -8.13 -2.87
C LEU A 256 -4.08 -7.70 -4.31
N THR A 257 -4.94 -6.84 -4.86
CA THR A 257 -4.80 -6.43 -6.25
C THR A 257 -3.56 -5.56 -6.45
N ALA A 258 -2.90 -5.70 -7.61
CA ALA A 258 -1.73 -4.88 -7.96
C ALA A 258 -2.05 -3.37 -7.92
N ASN A 259 -3.27 -2.97 -8.29
CA ASN A 259 -3.69 -1.57 -8.22
C ASN A 259 -3.85 -1.08 -6.77
N TYR A 260 -4.22 -1.96 -5.86
CA TYR A 260 -4.28 -1.65 -4.43
C TYR A 260 -2.88 -1.54 -3.84
N LEU A 261 -1.94 -2.45 -4.13
CA LEU A 261 -0.60 -2.41 -3.56
C LEU A 261 0.31 -1.35 -4.22
N CYS A 262 0.24 -1.23 -5.54
CA CYS A 262 1.10 -0.38 -6.35
C CYS A 262 0.27 0.60 -7.18
N PRO A 263 -0.40 1.58 -6.54
CA PRO A 263 -1.15 2.59 -7.26
C PRO A 263 -0.19 3.44 -8.12
N PRO A 264 -0.63 3.92 -9.29
CA PRO A 264 0.22 4.70 -10.17
C PRO A 264 0.62 6.03 -9.52
N LEU A 265 1.93 6.20 -9.29
CA LEU A 265 2.52 7.44 -8.81
C LEU A 265 3.66 7.86 -9.73
N ARG A 266 3.49 8.98 -10.45
CA ARG A 266 4.53 9.50 -11.34
C ARG A 266 5.52 10.34 -10.56
N VAL A 267 6.79 9.93 -10.57
CA VAL A 267 7.92 10.71 -10.03
C VAL A 267 8.76 11.22 -11.20
N PRO A 268 8.70 12.52 -11.53
CA PRO A 268 9.51 13.07 -12.62
C PRO A 268 11.02 12.98 -12.31
N PRO A 269 11.88 12.89 -13.34
CA PRO A 269 13.34 12.95 -13.15
C PRO A 269 13.75 14.20 -12.36
N GLY A 270 14.72 14.04 -11.46
CA GLY A 270 15.19 15.13 -10.61
C GLY A 270 14.26 15.50 -9.46
N CYS A 271 13.13 14.82 -9.28
CA CYS A 271 12.29 14.91 -8.08
C CYS A 271 12.65 13.81 -7.06
N SER A 272 12.13 13.92 -5.84
CA SER A 272 12.23 12.90 -4.80
C SER A 272 10.87 12.71 -4.13
N THR A 273 10.73 11.65 -3.35
CA THR A 273 9.50 11.29 -2.63
C THR A 273 9.73 11.38 -1.13
N GLU A 274 8.78 11.98 -0.43
CA GLU A 274 8.80 12.14 1.03
C GLU A 274 7.44 11.70 1.60
N LEU A 275 7.42 11.19 2.83
CA LEU A 275 6.17 11.01 3.57
C LEU A 275 5.63 12.39 3.94
N ASN A 276 4.33 12.59 3.73
CA ASN A 276 3.67 13.79 4.19
C ASN A 276 3.14 13.61 5.62
N HIS A 277 2.52 14.66 6.17
CA HIS A 277 1.99 14.63 7.53
C HIS A 277 0.98 13.49 7.77
N ARG A 278 0.13 13.16 6.78
CA ARG A 278 -0.82 12.04 6.90
C ARG A 278 -0.10 10.70 6.94
N GLY A 279 0.93 10.55 6.11
CA GLY A 279 1.80 9.37 6.12
C GLY A 279 2.46 9.17 7.47
N TYR A 280 3.11 10.20 8.01
CA TYR A 280 3.74 10.17 9.33
C TYR A 280 2.74 9.86 10.46
N GLN A 281 1.59 10.53 10.49
CA GLN A 281 0.54 10.25 11.48
C GLN A 281 0.02 8.81 11.43
N PHE A 282 -0.05 8.22 10.23
CA PHE A 282 -0.49 6.84 10.09
C PHE A 282 0.56 5.85 10.61
N VAL A 283 1.81 5.97 10.16
CA VAL A 283 2.85 5.03 10.59
C VAL A 283 3.16 5.19 12.08
N GLN A 284 3.05 6.40 12.63
CA GLN A 284 3.15 6.63 14.07
C GLN A 284 2.01 5.94 14.84
N ARG A 285 0.76 6.03 14.36
CA ARG A 285 -0.36 5.28 14.95
C ARG A 285 -0.13 3.77 14.91
N MET A 286 0.45 3.26 13.82
CA MET A 286 0.83 1.84 13.73
C MET A 286 1.94 1.46 14.70
N PHE A 287 2.91 2.35 14.94
CA PHE A 287 3.90 2.13 15.99
C PHE A 287 3.25 2.03 17.36
N GLU A 288 2.45 3.04 17.74
CA GLU A 288 1.80 3.14 19.05
C GLU A 288 0.84 1.97 19.31
N LYS A 289 0.15 1.47 18.27
CA LYS A 289 -0.69 0.27 18.34
C LYS A 289 0.10 -0.99 18.73
N HIS A 290 1.35 -1.11 18.27
CA HIS A 290 2.17 -2.30 18.50
C HIS A 290 3.15 -2.17 19.67
N ASP A 291 3.37 -0.97 20.19
CA ASP A 291 4.12 -0.69 21.43
C ASP A 291 3.24 -0.98 22.66
N GLN A 292 3.16 -2.27 23.02
CA GLN A 292 2.24 -2.79 24.03
C GLN A 292 2.73 -2.52 25.44
N ASP A 293 4.05 -2.55 25.65
CA ASP A 293 4.66 -2.19 26.93
C ASP A 293 4.82 -0.67 27.12
N ARG A 294 4.53 0.13 26.08
CA ARG A 294 4.57 1.61 26.06
C ARG A 294 5.93 2.15 26.46
N ASP A 295 6.99 1.42 26.09
CA ASP A 295 8.38 1.82 26.35
C ASP A 295 8.91 2.80 25.29
N GLY A 296 8.14 3.07 24.23
CA GLY A 296 8.51 3.93 23.13
C GLY A 296 9.44 3.26 22.10
N ALA A 297 9.61 1.93 22.16
CA ALA A 297 10.49 1.14 21.31
C ALA A 297 9.99 -0.29 21.04
N LEU A 298 9.73 -0.61 19.76
CA LEU A 298 9.30 -1.95 19.38
C LEU A 298 10.38 -3.00 19.64
N SER A 299 10.04 -3.97 20.48
CA SER A 299 10.77 -5.21 20.66
C SER A 299 10.69 -6.11 19.41
N PRO A 300 11.55 -7.14 19.29
CA PRO A 300 11.45 -8.10 18.18
C PRO A 300 10.08 -8.79 18.07
N ALA A 301 9.42 -9.05 19.21
CA ALA A 301 8.10 -9.65 19.24
C ALA A 301 7.00 -8.69 18.75
N GLU A 302 7.05 -7.43 19.16
CA GLU A 302 6.12 -6.40 18.70
C GLU A 302 6.32 -6.06 17.23
N LEU A 303 7.57 -6.04 16.76
CA LEU A 303 7.88 -5.88 15.35
C LEU A 303 7.36 -7.06 14.52
N GLN A 304 7.47 -8.29 15.02
CA GLN A 304 6.85 -9.47 14.40
C GLN A 304 5.32 -9.36 14.36
N SER A 305 4.71 -8.82 15.43
CA SER A 305 3.27 -8.54 15.49
C SER A 305 2.84 -7.51 14.44
N LEU A 306 3.57 -6.40 14.30
CA LEU A 306 3.36 -5.39 13.25
C LEU A 306 3.46 -6.01 11.85
N PHE A 307 4.41 -6.92 11.65
CA PHE A 307 4.61 -7.60 10.37
C PHE A 307 3.64 -8.73 10.08
N SER A 308 2.75 -9.09 11.03
CA SER A 308 1.82 -10.21 10.88
C SER A 308 0.79 -10.04 9.76
N VAL A 309 0.61 -8.81 9.25
CA VAL A 309 -0.28 -8.47 8.12
C VAL A 309 0.45 -8.42 6.78
N PHE A 310 1.76 -8.63 6.77
CA PHE A 310 2.60 -8.70 5.57
C PHE A 310 2.79 -10.17 5.14
N PRO A 311 3.00 -10.43 3.84
CA PRO A 311 3.33 -11.77 3.35
C PRO A 311 4.71 -12.25 3.85
N ALA A 312 5.63 -11.33 4.08
CA ALA A 312 6.95 -11.56 4.65
C ALA A 312 7.43 -10.32 5.41
N ALA A 313 8.42 -10.46 6.30
CA ALA A 313 8.97 -9.31 7.03
C ALA A 313 9.53 -8.27 6.04
N PRO A 314 9.02 -7.02 6.04
CA PRO A 314 9.41 -6.00 5.06
C PRO A 314 10.80 -5.44 5.30
N TRP A 315 11.34 -5.57 6.52
CA TRP A 315 12.65 -5.08 6.90
C TRP A 315 13.56 -6.25 7.27
N GLY A 316 14.73 -6.29 6.64
CA GLY A 316 15.69 -7.39 6.81
C GLY A 316 16.67 -7.20 7.98
N PRO A 317 17.64 -8.11 8.13
CA PRO A 317 18.61 -8.14 9.23
C PRO A 317 19.59 -6.94 9.23
N GLN A 318 19.58 -6.12 8.19
CA GLN A 318 20.34 -4.88 8.08
C GLN A 318 19.73 -3.71 8.85
N LEU A 319 18.48 -3.83 9.32
CA LEU A 319 17.76 -2.75 10.02
C LEU A 319 18.56 -2.14 11.17
N PRO A 320 19.19 -2.93 12.07
CA PRO A 320 19.98 -2.37 13.17
C PRO A 320 21.16 -1.53 12.70
N ARG A 321 21.71 -1.76 11.49
CA ARG A 321 22.81 -0.95 10.92
C ARG A 321 22.33 0.20 10.05
N THR A 322 21.02 0.28 9.79
CA THR A 322 20.40 1.28 8.90
C THR A 322 19.82 2.46 9.69
N VAL A 323 19.24 2.20 10.86
CA VAL A 323 18.61 3.20 11.72
C VAL A 323 19.10 3.09 13.16
N ARG A 324 18.88 4.14 13.96
CA ARG A 324 19.21 4.12 15.39
C ARG A 324 18.30 3.10 16.10
N THR A 325 18.93 2.22 16.86
CA THR A 325 18.27 1.23 17.73
C THR A 325 18.85 1.32 19.13
N GLU A 326 18.06 0.96 20.13
CA GLU A 326 18.40 1.06 21.55
C GLU A 326 18.26 -0.32 22.19
N ALA A 327 19.36 -0.89 22.68
CA ALA A 327 19.39 -2.23 23.28
C ALA A 327 18.73 -3.34 22.43
N GLY A 328 18.79 -3.23 21.09
CA GLY A 328 18.17 -4.17 20.16
C GLY A 328 16.68 -3.94 19.89
N ARG A 329 16.07 -2.92 20.49
CA ARG A 329 14.70 -2.44 20.22
C ARG A 329 14.72 -1.29 19.21
N LEU A 330 13.61 -1.10 18.52
CA LEU A 330 13.43 -0.06 17.51
C LEU A 330 12.61 1.11 18.09
N PRO A 331 13.24 2.20 18.54
CA PRO A 331 12.51 3.38 19.04
C PRO A 331 11.68 4.03 17.93
N LEU A 332 10.64 4.79 18.30
CA LEU A 332 9.76 5.51 17.35
C LEU A 332 10.58 6.32 16.33
N HIS A 333 11.63 7.00 16.78
CA HIS A 333 12.52 7.75 15.89
C HIS A 333 13.18 6.89 14.81
N GLY A 334 13.74 5.75 15.21
CA GLY A 334 14.36 4.78 14.28
C GLY A 334 13.34 4.19 13.31
N TYR A 335 12.13 3.92 13.80
CA TYR A 335 11.00 3.46 12.99
C TYR A 335 10.59 4.49 11.92
N LEU A 336 10.44 5.76 12.28
CA LEU A 336 10.12 6.85 11.34
C LEU A 336 11.25 7.09 10.33
N CYS A 337 12.51 7.00 10.77
CA CYS A 337 13.68 7.02 9.89
C CYS A 337 13.62 5.89 8.84
N GLN A 338 13.29 4.67 9.23
CA GLN A 338 13.20 3.54 8.31
C GLN A 338 12.11 3.76 7.25
N TRP A 339 10.93 4.22 7.65
CA TRP A 339 9.85 4.59 6.72
C TRP A 339 10.27 5.70 5.75
N THR A 340 10.95 6.72 6.25
CA THR A 340 11.47 7.83 5.45
C THR A 340 12.49 7.34 4.41
N LEU A 341 13.37 6.42 4.80
CA LEU A 341 14.35 5.82 3.90
C LEU A 341 13.70 5.00 2.79
N VAL A 342 12.76 4.11 3.13
CA VAL A 342 12.04 3.30 2.13
C VAL A 342 11.30 4.21 1.15
N THR A 343 10.62 5.25 1.66
CA THR A 343 9.92 6.23 0.82
C THR A 343 10.82 6.95 -0.16
N TYR A 344 12.04 7.29 0.27
CA TYR A 344 13.00 8.02 -0.56
C TYR A 344 13.69 7.14 -1.60
N LEU A 345 14.02 5.89 -1.24
CA LEU A 345 14.75 4.96 -2.13
C LEU A 345 13.82 4.24 -3.11
N ASP A 346 12.66 3.77 -2.63
CA ASP A 346 11.70 3.03 -3.43
C ASP A 346 10.26 3.31 -2.97
N VAL A 347 9.66 4.31 -3.61
CA VAL A 347 8.28 4.71 -3.30
C VAL A 347 7.26 3.62 -3.60
N GLN A 348 7.52 2.72 -4.56
CA GLN A 348 6.56 1.66 -4.89
C GLN A 348 6.49 0.63 -3.76
N HIS A 349 7.64 0.21 -3.23
CA HIS A 349 7.69 -0.63 -2.04
C HIS A 349 7.07 0.06 -0.81
N CYS A 350 7.25 1.37 -0.66
CA CYS A 350 6.58 2.13 0.41
C CYS A 350 5.05 2.07 0.28
N LEU A 351 4.52 2.28 -0.93
CA LEU A 351 3.08 2.22 -1.19
C LEU A 351 2.52 0.82 -0.91
N GLU A 352 3.26 -0.22 -1.31
CA GLU A 352 2.92 -1.60 -1.03
C GLU A 352 2.85 -1.87 0.48
N HIS A 353 3.85 -1.43 1.26
CA HIS A 353 3.85 -1.57 2.72
C HIS A 353 2.67 -0.83 3.38
N LEU A 354 2.36 0.39 2.93
CA LEU A 354 1.17 1.13 3.40
C LEU A 354 -0.12 0.38 3.04
N GLY A 355 -0.16 -0.32 1.90
CA GLY A 355 -1.28 -1.17 1.50
C GLY A 355 -1.46 -2.37 2.41
N TYR A 356 -0.37 -3.06 2.77
CA TYR A 356 -0.40 -4.17 3.74
C TYR A 356 -0.86 -3.73 5.13
N LEU A 357 -0.50 -2.53 5.57
CA LEU A 357 -0.99 -1.94 6.82
C LEU A 357 -2.42 -1.38 6.72
N GLY A 358 -3.06 -1.39 5.55
CA GLY A 358 -4.44 -0.95 5.40
C GLY A 358 -4.63 0.56 5.37
N PHE A 359 -3.62 1.35 4.99
CA PHE A 359 -3.71 2.82 4.93
C PHE A 359 -4.98 3.35 4.24
N PRO A 360 -5.38 2.88 3.04
CA PRO A 360 -6.55 3.44 2.35
C PRO A 360 -7.83 3.24 3.15
N THR A 361 -8.01 2.06 3.72
CA THR A 361 -9.22 1.70 4.46
C THR A 361 -9.29 2.38 5.83
N LEU A 362 -8.16 2.44 6.56
CA LEU A 362 -8.10 3.00 7.91
C LEU A 362 -8.05 4.53 7.94
N CYS A 363 -7.57 5.17 6.87
CA CYS A 363 -7.56 6.63 6.74
C CYS A 363 -8.68 7.16 5.83
N GLU A 364 -9.61 6.30 5.39
CA GLU A 364 -10.69 6.65 4.47
C GLU A 364 -10.21 7.39 3.22
N GLN A 365 -9.15 6.88 2.60
CA GLN A 365 -8.57 7.43 1.37
C GLN A 365 -8.74 6.44 0.20
N ASP A 366 -8.78 6.97 -1.02
CA ASP A 366 -8.90 6.13 -2.22
C ASP A 366 -7.58 5.42 -2.58
N SER A 367 -6.44 5.87 -2.03
CA SER A 367 -5.12 5.33 -2.35
C SER A 367 -4.06 5.70 -1.31
N GLN A 368 -3.05 4.83 -1.15
CA GLN A 368 -1.83 5.07 -0.37
C GLN A 368 -1.00 6.24 -0.90
N ALA A 369 -1.16 6.61 -2.17
CA ALA A 369 -0.47 7.75 -2.75
C ALA A 369 -0.72 9.06 -1.99
N HIS A 370 -1.85 9.17 -1.27
CA HIS A 370 -2.17 10.31 -0.41
C HIS A 370 -1.26 10.45 0.82
N ALA A 371 -0.41 9.46 1.13
CA ALA A 371 0.62 9.53 2.16
C ALA A 371 1.93 10.16 1.65
N ILE A 372 2.08 10.32 0.34
CA ILE A 372 3.35 10.69 -0.31
C ILE A 372 3.28 12.11 -0.88
N THR A 373 4.36 12.86 -0.71
CA THR A 373 4.61 14.11 -1.45
C THR A 373 5.74 13.90 -2.43
N VAL A 374 5.48 14.21 -3.70
CA VAL A 374 6.54 14.31 -4.72
C VAL A 374 7.10 15.72 -4.68
N THR A 375 8.38 15.85 -4.38
CA THR A 375 9.06 17.14 -4.32
C THR A 375 9.19 17.75 -5.70
N ARG A 376 9.42 19.06 -5.79
CA ARG A 376 9.80 19.69 -7.05
C ARG A 376 11.20 19.26 -7.51
N GLU A 377 11.55 19.59 -8.75
CA GLU A 377 12.84 19.28 -9.36
C GLU A 377 13.99 19.95 -8.58
N LYS A 378 15.02 19.17 -8.23
CA LYS A 378 16.19 19.61 -7.45
C LYS A 378 16.94 20.78 -8.10
N ARG A 379 16.96 20.86 -9.43
CA ARG A 379 17.59 21.96 -10.16
C ARG A 379 16.96 23.32 -9.80
N LEU A 380 15.64 23.36 -9.63
CA LEU A 380 14.93 24.58 -9.25
C LEU A 380 15.27 25.04 -7.82
N ASP A 381 15.56 24.09 -6.92
CA ASP A 381 16.06 24.41 -5.58
C ASP A 381 17.46 25.03 -5.63
N GLN A 382 18.33 24.49 -6.48
CA GLN A 382 19.70 25.00 -6.68
C GLN A 382 19.70 26.40 -7.29
N GLU A 383 18.89 26.64 -8.32
CA GLU A 383 18.73 27.96 -8.94
C GLU A 383 18.21 29.02 -7.96
N LYS A 384 17.32 28.62 -7.04
CA LYS A 384 16.76 29.53 -6.01
C LYS A 384 17.63 29.63 -4.76
N GLY A 385 18.65 28.78 -4.60
CA GLY A 385 19.46 28.70 -3.38
C GLY A 385 18.67 28.31 -2.12
N GLN A 386 17.46 27.75 -2.27
CA GLN A 386 16.59 27.37 -1.16
C GLN A 386 15.75 26.16 -1.54
N THR A 387 15.68 25.19 -0.63
CA THR A 387 14.84 23.99 -0.74
C THR A 387 13.79 23.94 0.36
N GLN A 388 12.65 23.32 0.06
CA GLN A 388 11.60 22.98 1.03
C GLN A 388 11.65 21.48 1.41
N ARG A 389 12.62 20.74 0.88
CA ARG A 389 12.81 19.32 1.15
C ARG A 389 13.20 19.09 2.59
N ASN A 390 12.83 17.92 3.10
CA ASN A 390 13.19 17.47 4.44
C ASN A 390 14.18 16.32 4.41
N VAL A 391 14.34 15.64 3.27
CA VAL A 391 15.19 14.45 3.15
C VAL A 391 16.32 14.69 2.14
N PHE A 392 17.57 14.50 2.57
CA PHE A 392 18.76 14.72 1.76
C PHE A 392 19.63 13.47 1.65
N LEU A 393 20.09 13.15 0.43
CA LEU A 393 21.01 12.05 0.17
C LEU A 393 22.46 12.53 0.12
N CYS A 394 23.29 11.97 1.00
CA CYS A 394 24.73 12.13 1.05
C CYS A 394 25.44 10.85 0.58
N LYS A 395 26.16 10.92 -0.55
CA LYS A 395 27.02 9.80 -0.99
C LYS A 395 28.38 9.90 -0.29
N VAL A 396 28.70 8.90 0.52
CA VAL A 396 29.97 8.75 1.25
C VAL A 396 30.92 7.91 0.40
N VAL A 397 31.83 8.58 -0.28
CA VAL A 397 32.70 8.00 -1.29
C VAL A 397 34.14 7.94 -0.78
N GLY A 398 34.79 6.80 -0.97
CA GLY A 398 36.22 6.67 -0.64
C GLY A 398 36.77 5.29 -0.95
N ALA A 399 38.08 5.13 -0.81
CA ALA A 399 38.75 3.85 -1.02
C ALA A 399 38.30 2.78 -0.02
N ARG A 400 38.63 1.51 -0.27
CA ARG A 400 38.43 0.44 0.73
C ARG A 400 39.31 0.70 1.95
N GLY A 401 38.77 0.52 3.15
CA GLY A 401 39.52 0.64 4.42
C GLY A 401 39.69 2.06 4.99
N VAL A 402 39.12 3.10 4.36
CA VAL A 402 39.14 4.48 4.89
C VAL A 402 38.15 4.72 6.05
N GLY A 403 37.34 3.72 6.43
CA GLY A 403 36.41 3.83 7.56
C GLY A 403 35.02 4.41 7.23
N LYS A 404 34.56 4.26 5.97
CA LYS A 404 33.22 4.71 5.54
C LYS A 404 32.10 4.09 6.36
N SER A 405 32.11 2.77 6.55
CA SER A 405 31.09 2.07 7.34
C SER A 405 31.07 2.55 8.79
N SER A 406 32.24 2.79 9.39
CA SER A 406 32.34 3.35 10.74
C SER A 406 31.81 4.79 10.83
N PHE A 407 31.99 5.60 9.77
CA PHE A 407 31.40 6.93 9.66
C PHE A 407 29.87 6.90 9.61
N LEU A 408 29.30 5.96 8.85
CA LEU A 408 27.85 5.71 8.84
C LEU A 408 27.35 5.29 10.23
N GLN A 409 28.01 4.33 10.89
CA GLN A 409 27.58 3.89 12.23
C GLN A 409 27.75 4.99 13.30
N ALA A 410 28.77 5.84 13.18
CA ALA A 410 28.93 7.00 14.05
C ALA A 410 27.78 8.00 13.93
N PHE A 411 27.12 8.08 12.77
CA PHE A 411 25.93 8.92 12.59
C PHE A 411 24.75 8.44 13.45
N LEU A 412 24.63 7.13 13.65
CA LEU A 412 23.63 6.54 14.56
C LEU A 412 23.99 6.67 16.04
N GLY A 413 25.11 7.33 16.36
CA GLY A 413 25.59 7.51 17.73
C GLY A 413 26.54 6.43 18.24
N ARG A 414 26.99 5.51 17.38
CA ARG A 414 27.83 4.35 17.79
C ARG A 414 29.32 4.67 17.71
N GLY A 415 30.05 4.44 18.81
CA GLY A 415 31.49 4.66 18.90
C GLY A 415 32.33 3.46 18.46
N LEU A 416 33.62 3.68 18.17
CA LEU A 416 34.58 2.57 18.02
C LEU A 416 34.88 2.02 19.43
N GLY A 417 34.32 0.87 19.77
CA GLY A 417 34.49 0.23 21.09
C GLY A 417 33.25 0.22 21.99
N ASP A 418 32.07 0.62 21.50
CA ASP A 418 30.81 0.25 22.16
C ASP A 418 30.74 -1.29 22.23
N ALA A 419 30.49 -1.83 23.43
CA ALA A 419 30.54 -3.26 23.74
C ALA A 419 29.41 -4.10 23.09
N GLY A 420 28.81 -3.62 22.02
CA GLY A 420 27.80 -4.32 21.22
C GLY A 420 27.90 -3.87 19.77
N GLU A 421 28.75 -4.55 18.98
CA GLU A 421 28.57 -4.53 17.52
C GLU A 421 27.13 -4.99 17.25
N PRO A 422 26.30 -4.17 16.57
CA PRO A 422 24.92 -4.54 16.30
C PRO A 422 24.91 -5.86 15.51
N ALA A 423 24.21 -6.85 16.06
CA ALA A 423 23.91 -8.08 15.34
C ALA A 423 23.10 -7.70 14.09
N GLY A 424 23.70 -7.86 12.92
CA GLY A 424 23.06 -7.47 11.67
C GLY A 424 24.03 -7.42 10.50
N GLU A 425 23.49 -7.63 9.31
CA GLU A 425 24.23 -7.58 8.06
C GLU A 425 24.64 -6.14 7.71
N PRO A 426 25.76 -5.94 7.00
CA PRO A 426 26.19 -4.61 6.57
C PRO A 426 25.11 -3.94 5.71
N SER A 427 24.78 -2.70 6.06
CA SER A 427 23.87 -1.87 5.26
C SER A 427 24.67 -0.87 4.42
N ALA A 428 24.25 -0.68 3.16
CA ALA A 428 24.79 0.38 2.31
C ALA A 428 24.25 1.76 2.68
N TYR A 429 23.18 1.83 3.48
CA TYR A 429 22.49 3.05 3.83
C TYR A 429 22.38 3.21 5.35
N THR A 430 22.45 4.45 5.80
CA THR A 430 22.13 4.85 7.16
C THR A 430 21.34 6.14 7.13
N ILE A 431 20.31 6.27 7.97
CA ILE A 431 19.50 7.48 8.06
C ILE A 431 19.30 7.88 9.52
N ASP A 432 19.34 9.18 9.77
CA ASP A 432 19.02 9.80 11.05
C ASP A 432 18.66 11.28 10.80
N THR A 433 18.24 12.00 11.84
CA THR A 433 17.94 13.42 11.77
C THR A 433 19.10 14.30 12.23
N VAL A 434 19.11 15.52 11.71
CA VAL A 434 20.09 16.57 12.02
C VAL A 434 19.39 17.92 12.10
N GLN A 435 19.84 18.76 13.03
CA GLN A 435 19.31 20.10 13.22
C GLN A 435 20.05 21.10 12.33
N VAL A 436 19.34 21.74 11.41
CA VAL A 436 19.86 22.78 10.51
C VAL A 436 19.06 24.06 10.72
N ASN A 437 19.70 25.11 11.26
CA ASN A 437 19.05 26.39 11.59
C ASN A 437 17.76 26.25 12.44
N GLY A 438 17.74 25.31 13.38
CA GLY A 438 16.58 25.02 14.24
C GLY A 438 15.46 24.23 13.57
N GLN A 439 15.67 23.72 12.35
CA GLN A 439 14.77 22.79 11.68
C GLN A 439 15.39 21.39 11.67
N GLU A 440 14.58 20.40 11.99
CA GLU A 440 14.97 19.00 11.87
C GLU A 440 14.88 18.55 10.40
N LYS A 441 15.95 17.92 9.92
CA LYS A 441 16.06 17.38 8.55
C LYS A 441 16.58 15.95 8.60
N TYR A 442 16.11 15.10 7.70
CA TYR A 442 16.62 13.74 7.52
C TYR A 442 17.84 13.75 6.59
N LEU A 443 18.91 13.08 7.02
CA LEU A 443 20.10 12.88 6.22
C LEU A 443 20.29 11.38 5.98
N ILE A 444 20.33 10.98 4.71
CA ILE A 444 20.62 9.62 4.28
C ILE A 444 22.09 9.56 3.89
N LEU A 445 22.88 8.72 4.55
CA LEU A 445 24.25 8.40 4.17
C LEU A 445 24.25 7.11 3.35
N CYS A 446 24.85 7.16 2.17
CA CYS A 446 25.01 6.01 1.28
C CYS A 446 26.51 5.70 1.11
N GLU A 447 26.95 4.52 1.54
CA GLU A 447 28.33 4.10 1.35
C GLU A 447 28.59 3.71 -0.12
N VAL A 448 29.58 4.35 -0.74
CA VAL A 448 29.96 4.10 -2.14
C VAL A 448 31.47 3.89 -2.23
N GLY A 449 31.88 2.82 -2.93
CA GLY A 449 33.29 2.60 -3.26
C GLY A 449 33.76 3.60 -4.31
N ALA A 450 34.88 4.28 -4.10
CA ALA A 450 35.37 5.24 -5.09
C ALA A 450 35.69 4.58 -6.46
N ASP A 451 36.10 3.31 -6.46
CA ASP A 451 36.34 2.55 -7.70
C ASP A 451 35.07 2.34 -8.53
N SER A 452 33.89 2.18 -7.88
CA SER A 452 32.63 2.01 -8.61
C SER A 452 32.26 3.27 -9.38
N LEU A 453 32.48 4.45 -8.80
CA LEU A 453 32.23 5.73 -9.45
C LEU A 453 33.20 6.03 -10.58
N LEU A 454 34.35 5.37 -10.68
CA LEU A 454 35.29 5.58 -11.79
C LEU A 454 34.93 4.76 -13.05
N THR A 455 33.90 3.93 -12.98
CA THR A 455 33.34 3.22 -14.14
C THR A 455 32.38 4.12 -14.94
N ALA A 456 32.14 3.79 -16.22
CA ALA A 456 31.39 4.66 -17.14
C ALA A 456 29.87 4.74 -16.86
N SER A 457 29.30 3.79 -16.11
CA SER A 457 27.85 3.66 -15.86
C SER A 457 27.41 4.08 -14.45
N ALA A 458 28.29 4.72 -13.68
CA ALA A 458 28.06 4.94 -12.27
C ALA A 458 27.14 6.14 -11.98
N ASP A 459 26.10 5.91 -11.17
CA ASP A 459 25.25 6.99 -10.67
C ASP A 459 25.96 7.78 -9.57
N ALA A 460 26.36 9.01 -9.90
CA ALA A 460 26.93 9.99 -8.96
C ALA A 460 25.90 11.01 -8.44
N THR A 461 24.61 10.85 -8.73
CA THR A 461 23.60 11.81 -8.28
C THR A 461 23.41 11.75 -6.76
N CYS A 462 23.44 12.90 -6.10
CA CYS A 462 23.20 13.07 -4.67
C CYS A 462 22.96 14.55 -4.37
N ASP A 463 22.45 14.84 -3.18
CA ASP A 463 22.28 16.22 -2.70
C ASP A 463 23.61 16.77 -2.14
N ILE A 464 24.48 15.90 -1.64
CA ILE A 464 25.84 16.23 -1.22
C ILE A 464 26.80 15.03 -1.37
N ALA A 465 28.04 15.29 -1.76
CA ALA A 465 29.10 14.28 -1.81
C ALA A 465 30.08 14.45 -0.64
N CYS A 466 30.26 13.38 0.14
CA CYS A 466 31.26 13.27 1.20
C CYS A 466 32.43 12.43 0.70
N LEU A 467 33.57 13.06 0.41
CA LEU A 467 34.77 12.43 -0.14
C LEU A 467 35.75 12.09 0.99
N MET A 468 35.75 10.84 1.42
CA MET A 468 36.49 10.34 2.57
C MET A 468 37.84 9.73 2.19
N PHE A 469 38.91 10.18 2.86
CA PHE A 469 40.26 9.65 2.72
C PHE A 469 40.93 9.41 4.08
N ASP A 470 42.00 8.60 4.11
CA ASP A 470 42.81 8.35 5.31
C ASP A 470 44.15 9.09 5.12
N SER A 471 44.48 10.02 6.01
CA SER A 471 45.69 10.86 5.93
C SER A 471 46.98 10.05 5.93
N ARG A 472 46.95 8.81 6.42
CA ARG A 472 48.07 7.87 6.40
C ARG A 472 48.27 7.18 5.05
N HIS A 473 47.25 7.22 4.19
CA HIS A 473 47.24 6.56 2.90
C HIS A 473 47.06 7.59 1.76
N PRO A 474 48.14 8.21 1.25
CA PRO A 474 48.07 9.26 0.23
C PRO A 474 47.28 8.89 -1.03
N ARG A 475 47.30 7.60 -1.43
CA ARG A 475 46.54 7.10 -2.59
C ARG A 475 45.01 7.25 -2.41
N SER A 476 44.52 7.19 -1.17
CA SER A 476 43.09 7.34 -0.87
C SER A 476 42.57 8.74 -1.21
N PHE A 477 43.39 9.77 -1.00
CA PHE A 477 43.08 11.15 -1.40
C PHE A 477 43.09 11.32 -2.92
N SER A 478 44.12 10.79 -3.61
CA SER A 478 44.20 10.87 -5.08
C SER A 478 42.98 10.26 -5.77
N LEU A 479 42.43 9.17 -5.20
CA LEU A 479 41.22 8.53 -5.69
C LEU A 479 39.99 9.45 -5.53
N CYS A 480 39.81 10.05 -4.35
CA CYS A 480 38.74 11.02 -4.09
C CYS A 480 38.83 12.26 -5.00
N ALA A 481 40.04 12.78 -5.21
CA ALA A 481 40.28 13.90 -6.12
C ALA A 481 39.93 13.55 -7.58
N SER A 482 40.19 12.30 -7.99
CA SER A 482 39.83 11.80 -9.32
C SER A 482 38.32 11.69 -9.50
N VAL A 483 37.61 11.17 -8.50
CA VAL A 483 36.14 11.12 -8.49
C VAL A 483 35.54 12.54 -8.54
N TYR A 484 36.07 13.48 -7.75
CA TYR A 484 35.65 14.88 -7.78
C TYR A 484 35.75 15.49 -9.18
N LYS A 485 36.94 15.39 -9.80
CA LYS A 485 37.18 15.93 -11.15
C LYS A 485 36.25 15.34 -12.20
N ARG A 486 35.92 14.05 -12.09
CA ARG A 486 35.10 13.35 -13.08
C ARG A 486 33.61 13.62 -12.93
N HIS A 487 33.10 13.73 -11.70
CA HIS A 487 31.65 13.71 -11.45
C HIS A 487 31.10 14.98 -10.81
N TYR A 488 31.91 15.72 -10.06
CA TYR A 488 31.41 16.80 -9.22
C TYR A 488 32.00 18.18 -9.55
N MET A 489 33.07 18.24 -10.35
CA MET A 489 33.72 19.51 -10.72
C MET A 489 32.81 20.42 -11.56
N ASP A 490 32.06 19.84 -12.50
CA ASP A 490 31.15 20.60 -13.38
C ASP A 490 29.69 20.57 -12.90
N ARG A 491 29.40 19.88 -11.78
CA ARG A 491 28.05 19.80 -11.19
C ARG A 491 27.90 20.82 -10.06
N GLN A 492 26.66 21.27 -9.84
CA GLN A 492 26.33 22.13 -8.69
C GLN A 492 26.19 21.37 -7.36
N THR A 493 26.55 20.08 -7.34
CA THR A 493 26.47 19.25 -6.12
C THR A 493 27.55 19.69 -5.12
N PRO A 494 27.19 20.11 -3.90
CA PRO A 494 28.16 20.47 -2.87
C PRO A 494 29.04 19.26 -2.50
N CYS A 495 30.32 19.51 -2.28
CA CYS A 495 31.30 18.48 -1.94
C CYS A 495 32.05 18.85 -0.66
N LEU A 496 32.21 17.87 0.23
CA LEU A 496 33.04 17.99 1.44
C LEU A 496 34.10 16.88 1.46
N PHE A 497 35.37 17.27 1.58
CA PHE A 497 36.46 16.33 1.83
C PHE A 497 36.57 16.05 3.33
N VAL A 498 36.70 14.78 3.70
CA VAL A 498 36.80 14.33 5.09
C VAL A 498 38.04 13.46 5.27
N SER A 499 38.94 13.90 6.15
CA SER A 499 40.07 13.09 6.62
C SER A 499 39.61 12.23 7.79
N SER A 500 39.45 10.94 7.51
CA SER A 500 39.14 9.92 8.51
C SER A 500 40.35 9.60 9.42
N LYS A 501 40.08 8.98 10.57
CA LYS A 501 41.10 8.52 11.54
C LYS A 501 42.03 9.65 12.00
N ALA A 502 41.46 10.84 12.23
CA ALA A 502 42.19 12.02 12.66
C ALA A 502 42.85 11.87 14.05
N ASP A 503 42.50 10.82 14.80
CA ASP A 503 43.17 10.37 16.03
C ASP A 503 44.56 9.78 15.79
N LEU A 504 44.86 9.36 14.56
CA LEU A 504 46.14 8.77 14.19
C LEU A 504 47.08 9.81 13.57
N PRO A 505 48.41 9.68 13.74
CA PRO A 505 49.36 10.63 13.17
C PRO A 505 49.26 10.66 11.64
N GLU A 506 49.45 11.85 11.06
CA GLU A 506 49.47 12.02 9.61
C GLU A 506 50.61 11.20 8.99
N GLY A 507 50.33 10.56 7.84
CA GLY A 507 51.37 9.83 7.09
C GLY A 507 52.34 10.76 6.38
N VAL A 508 53.41 10.19 5.84
CA VAL A 508 54.40 10.93 5.04
C VAL A 508 53.73 11.46 3.76
N LEU A 509 53.79 12.79 3.56
CA LEU A 509 53.25 13.43 2.36
C LEU A 509 54.03 12.97 1.12
N LEU A 510 53.33 12.48 0.09
CA LEU A 510 53.91 12.23 -1.23
C LEU A 510 54.08 13.54 -2.02
N PRO A 511 54.96 13.58 -3.05
CA PRO A 511 55.06 14.73 -3.95
C PRO A 511 53.72 14.97 -4.66
N GLY A 512 53.07 16.11 -4.40
CA GLY A 512 51.76 16.46 -4.96
C GLY A 512 51.08 17.64 -4.26
N LEU A 513 49.86 17.99 -4.70
CA LEU A 513 49.02 18.98 -4.03
C LEU A 513 48.48 18.41 -2.71
N SER A 514 48.66 19.13 -1.61
CA SER A 514 48.07 18.75 -0.31
C SER A 514 46.54 18.80 -0.38
N PRO A 515 45.80 18.02 0.44
CA PRO A 515 44.34 18.07 0.48
C PRO A 515 43.77 19.48 0.69
N THR A 516 44.43 20.28 1.53
CA THR A 516 44.06 21.68 1.80
C THR A 516 44.26 22.57 0.57
N GLU A 517 45.39 22.43 -0.12
CA GLU A 517 45.67 23.22 -1.33
C GLU A 517 44.76 22.82 -2.49
N PHE A 518 44.44 21.53 -2.61
CA PHE A 518 43.46 21.04 -3.57
C PHE A 518 42.08 21.67 -3.35
N CYS A 519 41.57 21.65 -2.11
CA CYS A 519 40.28 22.25 -1.78
C CYS A 519 40.27 23.75 -2.06
N ARG A 520 41.33 24.47 -1.68
CA ARG A 520 41.50 25.90 -1.97
C ARG A 520 41.44 26.20 -3.47
N ARG A 521 42.19 25.44 -4.29
CA ARG A 521 42.24 25.62 -5.75
C ARG A 521 40.88 25.39 -6.41
N HIS A 522 40.08 24.47 -5.87
CA HIS A 522 38.74 24.14 -6.38
C HIS A 522 37.60 24.89 -5.66
N ARG A 523 37.90 25.89 -4.83
CA ARG A 523 36.91 26.66 -4.03
C ARG A 523 36.02 25.80 -3.16
N LEU A 524 36.54 24.66 -2.70
CA LEU A 524 35.88 23.76 -1.77
C LEU A 524 36.19 24.16 -0.32
N PRO A 525 35.31 23.81 0.63
CA PRO A 525 35.63 23.96 2.04
C PRO A 525 36.89 23.17 2.43
N ALA A 526 37.64 23.66 3.41
CA ALA A 526 38.81 22.95 3.92
C ALA A 526 38.43 21.53 4.41
N PRO A 527 39.33 20.53 4.23
CA PRO A 527 39.07 19.15 4.65
C PRO A 527 38.64 19.09 6.13
N ALA A 528 37.51 18.44 6.40
CA ALA A 528 37.05 18.21 7.76
C ALA A 528 37.80 17.04 8.37
N LEU A 529 38.22 17.17 9.63
CA LEU A 529 38.82 16.08 10.39
C LEU A 529 37.71 15.26 11.05
N PHE A 530 37.84 13.93 11.00
CA PHE A 530 36.89 13.03 11.62
C PHE A 530 37.60 11.84 12.28
N SER A 531 37.18 11.50 13.49
CA SER A 531 37.56 10.27 14.18
C SER A 531 36.34 9.64 14.85
N CYS A 532 36.31 8.31 14.86
CA CYS A 532 35.35 7.54 15.66
C CYS A 532 35.78 7.42 17.13
N VAL A 533 36.98 7.89 17.48
CA VAL A 533 37.56 7.88 18.82
C VAL A 533 37.48 9.31 19.39
N GLY A 534 36.97 9.45 20.62
CA GLY A 534 36.87 10.75 21.31
C GLY A 534 35.42 11.23 21.54
N PRO A 535 35.22 12.49 21.98
CA PRO A 535 33.92 13.01 22.41
C PRO A 535 32.87 13.02 21.28
N ALA A 536 31.58 13.00 21.65
CA ALA A 536 30.46 12.92 20.70
C ALA A 536 30.18 14.24 19.94
N GLU A 537 30.47 15.39 20.55
CA GLU A 537 30.17 16.71 19.96
C GLU A 537 30.91 17.00 18.65
N PRO A 538 32.25 16.76 18.51
CA PRO A 538 32.93 16.93 17.23
C PRO A 538 32.43 15.96 16.14
N ARG A 539 31.91 14.79 16.54
CA ARG A 539 31.33 13.78 15.63
C ARG A 539 30.00 14.24 15.05
N ALA A 540 29.14 14.89 15.85
CA ALA A 540 27.84 15.39 15.38
C ALA A 540 27.94 16.61 14.44
N ALA A 541 28.97 17.44 14.63
CA ALA A 541 29.17 18.68 13.88
C ALA A 541 29.36 18.44 12.36
N ILE A 542 30.00 17.33 11.97
CA ILE A 542 30.24 17.02 10.55
C ILE A 542 28.94 16.70 9.80
N PHE A 543 28.01 15.97 10.43
CA PHE A 543 26.71 15.64 9.84
C PHE A 543 25.83 16.87 9.70
N THR A 544 25.85 17.74 10.72
CA THR A 544 25.19 19.06 10.67
C THR A 544 25.73 19.90 9.51
N ARG A 545 27.06 19.92 9.32
CA ARG A 545 27.70 20.61 8.20
C ARG A 545 27.30 20.03 6.85
N LEU A 546 27.25 18.70 6.72
CA LEU A 546 26.80 18.03 5.50
C LEU A 546 25.35 18.41 5.15
N ALA A 547 24.44 18.34 6.11
CA ALA A 547 23.03 18.69 5.88
C ALA A 547 22.83 20.20 5.63
N THR A 548 23.60 21.06 6.29
CA THR A 548 23.58 22.51 6.02
C THR A 548 24.00 22.80 4.57
N MET A 549 25.07 22.15 4.10
CA MET A 549 25.53 22.29 2.72
C MET A 549 24.54 21.72 1.70
N ALA A 550 23.80 20.66 2.05
CA ALA A 550 22.74 20.09 1.21
C ALA A 550 21.48 20.97 1.17
N THR A 551 21.15 21.65 2.28
CA THR A 551 19.97 22.54 2.39
C THR A 551 20.19 23.87 1.67
N PHE A 552 21.42 24.39 1.73
CA PHE A 552 21.82 25.66 1.12
C PHE A 552 22.97 25.43 0.12
N PRO A 553 22.69 24.79 -1.04
CA PRO A 553 23.69 24.61 -2.07
C PRO A 553 24.21 25.96 -2.58
N TRP A 554 25.52 26.04 -2.82
CA TRP A 554 26.22 27.28 -3.10
C TRP A 554 25.69 28.00 -4.35
N VAL A 555 25.32 29.29 -4.21
CA VAL A 555 25.01 30.17 -5.34
C VAL A 555 26.30 30.88 -5.77
N PRO A 556 26.72 30.79 -7.05
CA PRO A 556 27.88 31.52 -7.55
C PRO A 556 27.67 33.04 -7.44
N GLY A 557 28.27 33.68 -6.42
CA GLY A 557 28.27 35.15 -6.26
C GLY A 557 28.15 35.66 -4.83
N SER A 558 27.69 34.86 -3.87
CA SER A 558 27.64 35.26 -2.45
C SER A 558 28.97 34.97 -1.76
N LYS A 559 29.58 36.00 -1.13
CA LYS A 559 30.75 35.85 -0.25
C LYS A 559 30.46 34.76 0.81
N PRO A 560 31.45 33.91 1.17
CA PRO A 560 31.27 32.90 2.20
C PRO A 560 30.90 33.56 3.54
N LEU A 561 29.81 33.11 4.16
CA LEU A 561 29.44 33.49 5.53
C LEU A 561 30.40 32.92 6.60
N CYS A 562 31.37 32.10 6.20
CA CYS A 562 32.40 31.59 7.10
C CYS A 562 33.51 32.62 7.28
N GLY A 563 33.34 33.52 8.25
CA GLY A 563 34.37 34.47 8.66
C GLY A 563 34.05 35.35 9.87
N ARG A 564 32.88 35.23 10.51
CA ARG A 564 32.62 35.92 11.79
C ARG A 564 32.36 34.90 12.90
N PRO A 565 32.92 35.09 14.11
CA PRO A 565 32.48 34.33 15.27
C PRO A 565 30.99 34.60 15.50
N LEU A 566 30.25 33.56 15.91
CA LEU A 566 28.89 33.70 16.41
C LEU A 566 28.88 34.70 17.58
N PRO A 567 27.93 35.66 17.65
CA PRO A 567 27.79 36.48 18.84
C PRO A 567 27.26 35.62 20.00
N VAL A 568 27.87 35.79 21.16
CA VAL A 568 27.45 35.21 22.44
C VAL A 568 26.06 35.75 22.81
N PRO A 569 25.16 34.97 23.46
CA PRO A 569 23.80 35.44 23.72
C PRO A 569 23.80 36.46 24.86
N GLY A 570 23.44 37.70 24.55
CA GLY A 570 23.20 38.74 25.56
C GLY A 570 23.62 40.11 25.07
N GLU A 571 22.77 40.76 24.28
CA GLU A 571 22.60 42.22 24.17
C GLU A 571 21.65 42.52 23.00
N TRP A 572 20.35 42.59 23.28
CA TRP A 572 19.39 43.20 22.38
C TRP A 572 19.22 44.66 22.76
N HIS A 573 19.99 45.55 22.13
CA HIS A 573 19.65 46.97 22.11
C HIS A 573 19.61 47.51 20.68
N SER A 574 18.38 47.85 20.28
CA SER A 574 18.01 48.97 19.41
C SER A 574 18.93 49.33 18.24
N CYS A 575 18.50 48.99 17.03
CA CYS A 575 18.67 49.92 15.92
C CYS A 575 17.47 49.85 14.98
N GLY A 576 16.55 50.81 15.15
CA GLY A 576 15.47 51.05 14.21
C GLY A 576 15.96 51.78 12.97
N VAL A 577 15.33 51.50 11.83
CA VAL A 577 15.34 52.41 10.68
C VAL A 577 13.90 52.66 10.28
N ARG A 578 13.56 53.95 10.28
CA ARG A 578 12.27 54.55 9.97
C ARG A 578 12.01 54.59 8.45
N THR A 579 10.77 54.26 8.12
CA THR A 579 9.84 54.92 7.18
C THR A 579 10.25 55.20 5.73
N GLY A 580 9.49 54.60 4.81
CA GLY A 580 9.03 55.23 3.58
C GLY A 580 7.54 54.90 3.40
N VAL A 581 6.67 55.85 3.78
CA VAL A 581 5.21 55.78 3.60
C VAL A 581 4.86 56.43 2.27
N SER A 582 4.06 55.76 1.45
CA SER A 582 3.11 56.44 0.55
C SER A 582 1.73 55.77 0.69
N GLN A 583 0.82 56.53 1.30
CA GLN A 583 -0.64 56.41 1.13
C GLN A 583 -0.97 56.67 -0.35
N GLY A 584 -2.03 56.16 -0.97
CA GLY A 584 -3.14 55.34 -0.52
C GLY A 584 -4.14 55.22 -1.69
N CYS A 585 -5.09 54.31 -1.59
CA CYS A 585 -6.46 54.49 -2.08
C CYS A 585 -7.31 53.32 -1.57
N ARG A 586 -8.28 53.66 -0.71
CA ARG A 586 -9.43 52.81 -0.37
C ARG A 586 -10.44 52.86 -1.53
N VAL A 587 -11.22 51.78 -1.65
CA VAL A 587 -12.69 51.72 -1.71
C VAL A 587 -13.11 50.57 -2.63
N GLY A 588 -14.00 49.70 -2.14
CA GLY A 588 -14.68 48.71 -2.97
C GLY A 588 -15.30 47.55 -2.19
N LEU A 589 -16.32 47.84 -1.39
CA LEU A 589 -17.30 46.86 -0.91
C LEU A 589 -18.04 46.23 -2.10
N GLY A 590 -18.28 44.93 -2.05
CA GLY A 590 -19.13 44.21 -3.00
C GLY A 590 -19.57 42.86 -2.41
N ALA A 591 -20.67 42.89 -1.67
CA ALA A 591 -21.49 41.73 -1.33
C ALA A 591 -22.56 41.50 -2.42
N HIS A 592 -23.23 40.33 -2.35
CA HIS A 592 -24.28 39.75 -3.23
C HIS A 592 -23.75 38.76 -4.28
N ALA A 593 -24.39 37.61 -4.55
CA ALA A 593 -25.58 36.97 -3.98
C ALA A 593 -25.65 35.51 -4.43
N ASP A 594 -26.53 34.77 -3.75
CA ASP A 594 -27.07 33.44 -4.01
C ASP A 594 -27.37 33.07 -5.48
N ALA A 595 -27.18 31.80 -5.80
CA ALA A 595 -27.97 31.06 -6.80
C ALA A 595 -27.84 29.55 -6.48
N GLN A 596 -28.78 29.01 -5.70
CA GLN A 596 -29.97 28.27 -6.16
C GLN A 596 -29.71 26.80 -6.49
N ALA A 597 -30.27 25.98 -5.59
CA ALA A 597 -30.52 24.56 -5.72
C ALA A 597 -31.71 24.25 -6.66
N GLY A 598 -31.69 23.03 -7.20
CA GLY A 598 -32.85 22.32 -7.74
C GLY A 598 -32.50 21.37 -8.90
N PRO A 599 -33.28 20.32 -9.18
CA PRO A 599 -33.91 19.39 -8.23
C PRO A 599 -33.75 17.90 -8.65
N SER A 600 -33.88 17.00 -7.66
CA SER A 600 -34.48 15.65 -7.71
C SER A 600 -34.46 14.79 -8.98
N GLY A 601 -33.89 13.58 -8.84
CA GLY A 601 -34.16 12.37 -9.64
C GLY A 601 -33.97 11.13 -8.76
N PRO A 602 -34.71 10.02 -8.98
CA PRO A 602 -35.36 9.26 -7.93
C PRO A 602 -34.43 8.34 -7.12
N GLY A 603 -34.72 8.27 -5.81
CA GLY A 603 -34.05 7.40 -4.86
C GLY A 603 -34.31 5.92 -5.14
N LEU A 604 -33.23 5.16 -5.14
CA LEU A 604 -33.26 3.72 -4.91
C LEU A 604 -33.34 3.50 -3.39
N THR A 605 -34.54 3.60 -2.85
CA THR A 605 -34.86 3.10 -1.51
C THR A 605 -34.95 1.57 -1.60
N GLY A 606 -34.00 0.88 -0.98
CA GLY A 606 -34.03 -0.57 -0.88
C GLY A 606 -32.75 -1.22 -0.35
N CYS A 607 -32.13 -0.68 0.71
CA CYS A 607 -31.08 -1.38 1.44
C CYS A 607 -31.72 -2.11 2.64
N PRO A 608 -31.72 -3.46 2.69
CA PRO A 608 -32.10 -4.15 3.92
C PRO A 608 -30.93 -4.09 4.90
N LEU A 609 -31.20 -3.67 6.14
CA LEU A 609 -30.27 -3.70 7.27
C LEU A 609 -29.68 -5.11 7.45
N ILE A 610 -28.37 -5.28 7.18
CA ILE A 610 -27.79 -6.59 6.81
C ILE A 610 -27.51 -7.50 8.01
N TRP A 611 -27.31 -6.98 9.22
CA TRP A 611 -27.16 -7.81 10.44
C TRP A 611 -28.45 -7.97 11.25
N GLY A 612 -29.50 -7.16 10.98
CA GLY A 612 -30.76 -7.20 11.74
C GLY A 612 -31.80 -8.21 11.24
N SER A 613 -31.50 -8.97 10.19
CA SER A 613 -32.45 -9.93 9.57
C SER A 613 -31.95 -11.36 9.69
N CYS A 614 -31.69 -11.79 10.94
CA CYS A 614 -31.48 -13.17 11.34
C CYS A 614 -32.64 -13.64 12.25
N HIS A 615 -33.89 -13.41 11.84
CA HIS A 615 -35.03 -14.05 12.49
C HIS A 615 -35.21 -15.49 11.98
N ALA A 616 -35.28 -16.41 12.94
CA ALA A 616 -35.59 -17.82 12.73
C ALA A 616 -37.00 -17.99 12.17
N GLY A 617 -37.11 -18.52 10.95
CA GLY A 617 -38.30 -19.18 10.45
C GLY A 617 -38.11 -20.68 10.60
N HIS A 618 -38.95 -21.28 11.43
CA HIS A 618 -39.10 -22.73 11.59
C HIS A 618 -39.66 -23.39 10.34
#